data_AF-A0A3N5SAF4-F1
#
_entry.id   AF-A0A3N5SAF4-F1
#
_cell.length_a   1.000
_cell.length_b   1.000
_cell.length_c   1.000
_cell.angle_alpha   90.00
_cell.angle_beta   90.00
_cell.angle_gamma   90.00
#
_symmetry.space_group_name_H-M   'P 1'
#
loop_
_entity.id
_entity.type
_entity.pdbx_description
1 polymer ?
#
loop_
_entity_poly.entity_id
_entity_poly.type
_entity_poly.pdbx_seq_one_letter_code
_entity_poly.pdbx_strand_id
1 'polypeptide(L)' 'MQKAKVFQNGRSQAIRLPKEFRVDSAEVYLKKTSEGFLVIARNPWEVFLEGVKELSDDFLSEGRNQPAVQRRNWQK' A
#
# COMPACT_ATOMS: atom_id res chain seq x y z
N MET A 1 -3.48 -5.84 -23.70
CA MET A 1 -4.24 -5.96 -22.43
C MET A 1 -4.92 -7.32 -22.41
N GLN A 2 -4.65 -8.12 -21.37
CA GLN A 2 -5.34 -9.39 -21.17
C GLN A 2 -6.60 -9.16 -20.32
N LYS A 3 -7.72 -9.79 -20.70
CA LYS A 3 -8.94 -9.76 -19.89
C LYS A 3 -8.98 -10.99 -18.98
N ALA A 4 -9.50 -10.82 -17.77
CA ALA A 4 -9.73 -11.92 -16.84
C ALA A 4 -11.24 -12.07 -16.57
N LYS A 5 -11.68 -13.29 -16.28
CA LYS A 5 -13.10 -13.55 -15.96
C LYS A 5 -13.37 -13.19 -14.50
N VAL A 6 -14.37 -12.37 -14.28
CA VAL A 6 -14.94 -12.09 -12.96
C VAL A 6 -16.10 -13.05 -12.71
N PHE A 7 -16.19 -13.64 -11.52
CA PHE A 7 -17.22 -14.60 -11.16
C PHE A 7 -17.56 -14.53 -9.66
N GLN A 8 -18.63 -15.19 -9.25
CA GLN A 8 -19.01 -15.31 -7.83
C GLN A 8 -18.39 -16.56 -7.22
N ASN A 9 -17.87 -16.44 -6.00
CA ASN A 9 -17.44 -17.54 -5.15
C ASN A 9 -18.17 -17.41 -3.80
N GLY A 10 -19.27 -18.15 -3.65
CA GLY A 10 -20.19 -17.99 -2.52
C GLY A 10 -20.82 -16.59 -2.51
N ARG A 11 -20.58 -15.83 -1.43
CA ARG A 11 -21.05 -14.43 -1.26
C ARG A 11 -20.02 -13.38 -1.68
N SER A 12 -18.88 -13.80 -2.23
CA SER A 12 -17.77 -12.93 -2.61
C SER A 12 -17.54 -12.95 -4.11
N GLN A 13 -16.94 -11.87 -4.63
CA GLN A 13 -16.51 -11.80 -6.03
C GLN A 13 -15.05 -12.25 -6.15
N ALA A 14 -14.73 -12.93 -7.25
CA ALA A 14 -13.39 -13.42 -7.54
C ALA A 14 -12.99 -13.14 -8.99
N ILE A 15 -11.68 -13.04 -9.23
CA ILE A 15 -11.08 -12.93 -10.55
C ILE A 15 -10.27 -14.19 -10.83
N ARG A 16 -10.51 -14.83 -11.97
CA ARG A 16 -9.68 -15.96 -12.41
C ARG A 16 -8.39 -15.43 -13.02
N LEU A 17 -7.28 -15.56 -12.30
CA LEU A 17 -5.97 -15.16 -12.79
C LEU A 17 -5.52 -16.06 -13.96
N PRO A 18 -5.19 -15.50 -15.13
CA PRO A 18 -4.49 -16.22 -16.20
C PRO A 18 -3.14 -16.75 -15.72
N LYS A 19 -2.56 -17.72 -16.43
CA LYS A 19 -1.35 -18.45 -16.00
C LYS A 19 -0.18 -17.49 -15.74
N GLU A 20 -0.02 -16.49 -16.60
CA GLU A 20 1.03 -15.48 -16.57
C GLU A 20 0.88 -14.44 -15.45
N PHE A 21 -0.28 -14.38 -14.77
CA PHE A 21 -0.53 -13.50 -13.63
C PHE A 21 -0.73 -14.26 -12.31
N ARG A 22 -0.39 -15.56 -12.26
CA ARG A 22 -0.46 -16.33 -11.01
C ARG A 22 0.55 -15.79 -10.00
N VAL A 23 0.16 -15.88 -8.74
CA VAL A 23 0.96 -15.42 -7.61
C VAL A 23 1.41 -16.66 -6.84
N ASP A 24 2.67 -16.67 -6.41
CA ASP A 24 3.25 -17.81 -5.67
C ASP A 24 2.96 -17.75 -4.15
N SER A 25 2.28 -16.70 -3.69
CA SER A 25 1.88 -16.51 -2.30
C SER A 25 0.44 -16.97 -2.05
N ALA A 26 0.14 -17.40 -0.81
CA ALA A 26 -1.21 -17.76 -0.40
C ALA A 26 -2.16 -16.55 -0.30
N GLU A 27 -1.60 -15.37 -0.05
CA GLU A 27 -2.32 -14.12 0.13
C GLU A 27 -1.65 -12.98 -0.63
N VAL A 28 -2.44 -11.94 -0.90
CA VAL A 28 -2.00 -10.71 -1.59
C VAL A 28 -2.65 -9.50 -0.95
N TYR A 29 -2.01 -8.36 -1.07
CA TYR A 29 -2.53 -7.07 -0.65
C TYR A 29 -3.28 -6.41 -1.79
N LEU A 30 -4.40 -5.76 -1.47
CA LEU A 30 -5.20 -5.00 -2.42
C LEU A 30 -5.16 -3.52 -2.06
N LYS A 31 -4.76 -2.68 -3.03
CA LYS A 31 -4.78 -1.21 -2.88
C LYS A 31 -5.72 -0.60 -3.91
N LYS A 32 -6.72 0.14 -3.45
CA LYS A 32 -7.63 0.89 -4.33
C LYS A 32 -6.92 2.09 -4.95
N THR A 33 -7.18 2.37 -6.22
CA THR A 33 -6.69 3.54 -6.98
C THR A 33 -7.86 4.25 -7.68
N SER A 34 -7.59 5.36 -8.37
CA SER A 34 -8.60 6.06 -9.19
C SER A 34 -9.11 5.21 -10.36
N GLU A 35 -8.26 4.33 -10.90
CA GLU A 35 -8.54 3.51 -12.09
C GLU A 35 -8.99 2.09 -11.74
N GLY A 36 -8.98 1.70 -10.46
CA GLY A 36 -9.35 0.35 -10.02
C GLY A 36 -8.65 -0.06 -8.74
N PHE A 37 -7.88 -1.16 -8.80
CA PHE A 37 -7.08 -1.65 -7.69
C PHE A 37 -5.80 -2.34 -8.17
N LEU A 38 -4.77 -2.30 -7.32
CA LEU A 38 -3.50 -2.99 -7.48
C LEU A 38 -3.47 -4.24 -6.61
N VAL A 39 -2.96 -5.34 -7.17
CA VAL A 39 -2.68 -6.58 -6.46
C VAL A 39 -1.19 -6.66 -6.21
N ILE A 40 -0.80 -6.78 -4.94
CA ILE A 40 0.61 -6.74 -4.52
C ILE A 40 0.92 -8.02 -3.72
N ALA A 41 1.85 -8.83 -4.22
CA ALA A 41 2.25 -10.08 -3.56
C ALA A 41 3.21 -9.87 -2.39
N ARG A 42 4.03 -8.81 -2.46
CA ARG A 42 5.02 -8.48 -1.43
C ARG A 42 4.33 -7.86 -0.23
N ASN A 43 4.89 -8.09 0.95
CA ASN A 43 4.47 -7.40 2.16
C ASN A 43 4.75 -5.89 2.02
N PRO A 44 3.73 -5.01 2.11
CA PRO A 44 3.92 -3.57 1.98
C PRO A 44 4.92 -2.98 3.00
N TRP A 45 5.05 -3.60 4.17
CA TRP A 45 6.00 -3.16 5.19
C TRP A 45 7.45 -3.46 4.81
N GLU A 46 7.72 -4.56 4.10
CA GLU A 46 9.07 -4.83 3.59
C GLU A 46 9.47 -3.78 2.56
N VAL A 47 8.56 -3.47 1.61
CA VAL A 47 8.77 -2.43 0.60
C VAL A 47 8.98 -1.06 1.25
N PHE A 48 8.21 -0.75 2.30
CA PHE A 48 8.40 0.48 3.07
C PHE A 48 9.77 0.52 3.75
N LEU A 49 10.18 -0.56 4.42
CA LEU A 49 11.48 -0.64 5.10
C LEU A 49 12.65 -0.56 4.11
N GLU A 50 12.52 -1.12 2.91
CA GLU A 50 13.47 -0.93 1.81
C GLU A 50 13.62 0.55 1.47
N GLY A 51 12.51 1.26 1.26
CA GLY A 51 12.54 2.70 0.99
C GLY A 51 13.13 3.52 2.13
N VAL A 52 12.92 3.13 3.40
CA VAL A 52 13.57 3.78 4.55
C VAL A 52 15.09 3.61 4.51
N LYS A 53 15.58 2.45 4.06
CA LYS A 53 17.02 2.18 3.93
C LYS A 53 17.69 2.94 2.78
N GLU A 54 16.90 3.43 1.83
CA GLU A 54 17.39 4.25 0.70
C GLU A 54 17.52 5.74 1.06
N LEU A 55 17.06 6.16 2.24
CA LEU A 55 17.27 7.51 2.73
C LEU A 55 18.77 7.77 2.92
N SER A 56 19.21 8.99 2.61
CA SER A 56 20.60 9.39 2.81
C SER A 56 20.97 9.40 4.29
N ASP A 57 22.27 9.22 4.58
CA ASP A 57 22.78 9.20 5.95
C ASP A 57 22.53 10.51 6.72
N ASP A 58 22.36 11.62 6.01
CA ASP A 58 22.04 12.95 6.54
C ASP A 58 20.53 13.25 6.64
N PHE A 59 19.67 12.29 6.29
CA PHE A 59 18.22 12.48 6.39
C PHE A 59 17.80 12.80 7.83
N LEU A 60 17.31 14.03 8.04
CA LEU A 60 16.95 14.57 9.37
C LEU A 60 18.12 14.59 10.39
N SER A 61 19.36 14.73 9.93
CA SER A 61 20.55 14.84 10.79
C SER A 61 20.46 15.98 11.81
N GLU A 62 19.88 17.11 11.41
CA GLU A 62 19.63 18.28 12.28
C GLU A 62 18.39 18.14 13.17
N GLY A 63 17.77 16.96 13.17
CA GLY A 63 16.55 16.65 13.89
C GLY A 63 15.29 17.24 13.24
N ARG A 64 14.16 17.03 13.94
CA ARG A 64 12.86 17.53 13.49
C ARG A 64 12.67 18.98 13.93
N ASN A 65 12.52 19.90 12.98
CA ASN A 65 12.14 21.28 13.25
C ASN A 65 10.64 21.38 13.64
N GLN A 66 10.31 20.92 14.85
CA GLN A 66 8.95 20.94 15.40
C GLN A 66 8.72 22.23 16.20
N PRO A 67 7.73 23.07 15.82
CA PRO A 67 7.38 24.25 16.60
C PRO A 67 6.70 23.87 17.93
N ALA A 68 6.67 24.83 18.86
CA ALA A 68 5.94 24.68 20.12
C ALA A 68 4.43 24.45 19.87
N VAL A 69 3.80 23.70 20.78
CA VAL A 69 2.36 23.44 20.74
C VAL A 69 1.60 24.77 20.79
N GLN A 70 0.69 24.98 19.83
CA GLN A 70 -0.13 26.18 19.76
C GLN A 70 -1.09 26.26 20.95
N ARG A 71 -1.11 27.41 21.64
CA ARG A 71 -2.18 27.73 22.59
C ARG A 71 -3.43 28.15 21.82
N ARG A 72 -4.53 27.40 21.97
CA ARG A 72 -5.82 27.70 21.34
C ARG A 72 -6.85 28.16 22.37
N ASN A 73 -7.55 29.25 22.07
CA ASN A 73 -8.69 29.73 22.84
C ASN A 73 -9.97 29.18 22.21
N TRP A 74 -10.31 27.95 22.54
CA TRP A 74 -11.56 27.36 22.11
C TRP A 74 -12.72 28.00 22.89
N GLN A 75 -13.68 28.60 22.19
CA GLN A 75 -14.95 28.97 22.80
C GLN A 75 -15.84 27.72 22.86
N LYS A 76 -16.39 27.42 24.03
CA LYS A 76 -17.42 26.39 24.21
C LYS A 76 -18.76 26.89 23.73
#